data_AF-A0A834I635-F1
#
_entry.id   AF-A0A834I635-F1
#
_cell.length_a   1.000
_cell.length_b   1.000
_cell.length_c   1.000
_cell.angle_alpha   90.00
_cell.angle_beta   90.00
_cell.angle_gamma   90.00
#
_symmetry.space_group_name_H-M   'P 1'
#
loop_
_entity.id
_entity.type
_entity.pdbx_description
1 polymer ?
#
loop_
_entity_poly.entity_id
_entity_poly.type
_entity_poly.pdbx_seq_one_letter_code
_entity_poly.pdbx_strand_id
1 'polypeptide(L)'
;MNEFFVTAIEENNEYLCHYTDEDHCQFTYVYYYDIERKLHIRAQEERTCPPEVFVLGIVFGVIAAIVLIGMAILLLWKLLTTIHDRREFAKFEKERMMAKWDTGENPIYKQATSTFKNPTYAGKG
;
A
#
# COMPACT_ATOMS: atom_id res chain seq x y z
N MET A 1 35.81 -13.15 -28.58
CA MET A 1 36.36 -12.47 -27.39
C MET A 1 36.32 -11.00 -27.74
N ASN A 2 35.33 -10.28 -27.21
CA ASN A 2 35.06 -8.90 -27.62
C ASN A 2 36.09 -7.96 -26.98
N GLU A 3 36.86 -7.28 -27.82
CA GLU A 3 37.87 -6.26 -27.47
C GLU A 3 37.23 -4.95 -26.96
N PHE A 4 36.19 -5.02 -26.14
CA PHE A 4 35.42 -3.82 -25.79
C PHE A 4 36.07 -2.95 -24.72
N PHE A 5 37.06 -3.47 -23.98
CA PHE A 5 37.67 -2.78 -22.84
C PHE A 5 39.17 -2.59 -23.07
N VAL A 6 39.62 -1.33 -23.04
CA VAL A 6 41.04 -0.98 -23.11
C VAL A 6 41.66 -1.22 -21.73
N THR A 7 42.73 -2.02 -21.68
CA THR A 7 43.47 -2.35 -20.45
C THR A 7 44.91 -1.88 -20.58
N ALA A 8 45.53 -1.46 -19.47
CA ALA A 8 46.94 -1.12 -19.44
C ALA A 8 47.80 -2.38 -19.28
N ILE A 9 48.86 -2.45 -20.08
CA ILE A 9 49.88 -3.49 -20.01
C ILE A 9 51.04 -2.96 -19.18
N GLU A 10 51.25 -3.55 -18.00
CA GLU A 10 52.25 -3.10 -17.03
C GLU A 10 53.69 -3.17 -17.58
N GLU A 11 53.98 -4.13 -18.46
CA GLU A 11 55.31 -4.29 -19.10
C GLU A 11 55.72 -3.11 -19.99
N ASN A 12 54.75 -2.36 -20.54
CA ASN A 12 55.00 -1.25 -21.47
C ASN A 12 54.98 0.13 -20.79
N ASN A 13 54.94 0.19 -19.45
CA ASN A 13 54.74 1.43 -18.69
C ASN A 13 53.52 2.23 -19.20
N GLU A 14 52.42 1.51 -19.45
CA GLU A 14 51.16 2.06 -19.92
C GLU A 14 50.33 2.64 -18.77
N TYR A 15 49.77 3.83 -18.99
CA TYR A 15 48.91 4.49 -18.01
C TYR A 15 47.46 4.44 -18.47
N LEU A 16 46.61 3.78 -17.68
CA LEU A 16 45.17 3.77 -17.88
C LEU A 16 44.53 5.00 -17.24
N CYS A 17 43.73 5.70 -18.02
CA CYS A 17 42.97 6.87 -17.61
C CYS A 17 41.52 6.70 -18.03
N HIS A 18 40.62 7.26 -17.24
CA HIS A 18 39.21 7.33 -17.60
C HIS A 18 38.70 8.76 -17.42
N TYR A 19 37.76 9.14 -18.25
CA TYR A 19 37.05 10.40 -18.20
C TYR A 19 35.55 10.12 -18.10
N THR A 20 34.84 10.93 -17.32
CA THR A 20 33.39 10.84 -17.21
C THR A 20 32.78 12.11 -17.80
N ASP A 21 31.89 11.93 -18.77
CA ASP A 21 31.20 13.02 -19.46
C ASP A 21 30.00 13.54 -18.64
N GLU A 22 29.38 14.63 -19.07
CA GLU A 22 28.17 15.20 -18.43
C GLU A 22 27.00 14.21 -18.41
N ASP A 23 26.92 13.34 -19.42
CA ASP A 23 25.93 12.25 -19.53
C ASP A 23 26.25 11.04 -18.62
N HIS A 24 27.20 11.17 -17.69
CA HIS A 24 27.70 10.09 -16.83
C HIS A 24 28.27 8.89 -17.59
N CYS A 25 28.56 9.06 -18.88
CA CYS A 25 29.23 8.05 -19.69
C CYS A 25 30.71 8.01 -19.34
N GLN A 26 31.26 6.81 -19.16
CA GLN A 26 32.67 6.60 -18.90
C GLN A 26 33.40 6.27 -20.21
N PHE A 27 34.51 6.97 -20.43
CA PHE A 27 35.42 6.77 -21.54
C PHE A 27 36.79 6.40 -21.01
N THR A 28 37.34 5.26 -21.46
CA THR A 28 38.63 4.75 -21.00
C THR A 28 39.66 4.82 -22.11
N TYR A 29 40.85 5.32 -21.81
CA TYR A 29 41.98 5.36 -22.72
C TYR A 29 43.29 5.03 -22.00
N VAL A 30 44.24 4.52 -22.75
CA VAL A 30 45.59 4.19 -22.28
C VAL A 30 46.59 5.00 -23.09
N TYR A 31 47.59 5.57 -22.43
CA TYR A 31 48.71 6.22 -23.12
C TYR A 31 50.06 5.66 -22.64
N TYR A 32 51.03 5.65 -23.53
CA TYR A 32 52.41 5.26 -23.23
C TYR A 32 53.39 6.03 -24.13
N TYR A 33 54.66 6.02 -23.72
CA TYR A 33 55.75 6.59 -24.49
C TYR A 33 56.59 5.46 -25.08
N ASP A 34 56.77 5.48 -26.39
CA ASP A 34 57.68 4.56 -27.08
C ASP A 34 59.15 4.91 -26.78
N ILE A 35 60.10 4.03 -27.14
CA ILE A 35 61.55 4.23 -26.98
C ILE A 35 62.05 5.51 -27.64
N GLU A 36 61.36 5.98 -28.69
CA GLU A 36 61.65 7.25 -29.38
C GLU A 36 61.00 8.47 -28.69
N ARG A 37 60.45 8.31 -27.49
CA ARG A 37 59.67 9.31 -26.74
C ARG A 37 58.44 9.83 -27.50
N LYS A 38 57.88 9.03 -28.39
CA LYS A 38 56.63 9.32 -29.09
C LYS A 38 55.46 8.93 -28.20
N LEU A 39 54.46 9.81 -28.10
CA LEU A 39 53.23 9.55 -27.34
C LEU A 39 52.29 8.71 -28.19
N HIS A 40 51.90 7.55 -27.68
CA HIS A 40 50.89 6.69 -28.28
C HIS A 40 49.66 6.62 -27.37
N ILE A 41 48.48 6.73 -27.97
CA ILE A 41 47.20 6.71 -27.25
C ILE A 41 46.34 5.61 -27.86
N ARG A 42 45.82 4.72 -27.02
CA ARG A 42 44.83 3.70 -27.35
C ARG A 42 43.54 4.03 -26.64
N ALA A 43 42.49 4.31 -27.39
CA ALA A 43 41.20 4.71 -26.84
C ALA A 43 40.14 3.64 -27.12
N GLN A 44 39.15 3.56 -26.22
CA GLN A 44 37.98 2.72 -26.43
C GLN A 44 37.13 3.30 -27.57
N GLU A 45 36.63 2.46 -28.47
CA GLU A 45 35.81 2.92 -29.60
C GLU A 45 34.39 3.32 -29.14
N GLU A 46 33.81 2.55 -28.21
CA GLU A 46 32.45 2.78 -27.70
C GLU A 46 32.45 3.23 -26.24
N ARG A 47 31.67 4.26 -25.91
CA ARG A 47 31.55 4.80 -24.55
C ARG A 47 30.70 3.86 -23.69
N THR A 48 31.05 3.69 -22.42
CA THR A 48 30.25 2.92 -21.47
C THR A 48 29.28 3.86 -20.76
N CYS A 49 28.02 3.91 -21.21
CA CYS A 49 26.99 4.76 -20.61
C CYS A 49 26.08 3.96 -19.67
N PRO A 50 25.61 4.55 -18.55
CA PRO A 50 24.59 3.92 -17.72
C PRO A 50 23.28 3.79 -18.51
N PRO A 51 22.48 2.74 -18.26
CA PRO A 51 21.21 2.55 -18.95
C PRO A 51 20.21 3.65 -18.58
N GLU A 52 19.41 4.09 -19.54
CA GLU A 52 18.30 5.00 -19.29
C GLU A 52 17.26 4.31 -18.38
N VAL A 53 17.16 4.78 -17.14
CA VAL A 53 16.18 4.27 -16.17
C VAL A 53 14.84 4.97 -16.36
N PHE A 54 13.76 4.21 -16.54
CA PHE A 54 12.41 4.76 -16.66
C PHE A 54 11.84 5.15 -15.28
N VAL A 55 12.24 6.33 -14.80
CA VAL A 55 11.90 6.85 -13.45
C VAL A 55 10.39 6.93 -13.23
N LEU A 56 9.64 7.38 -14.24
CA LEU A 56 8.19 7.54 -14.14
C LEU A 56 7.49 6.20 -13.82
N GLY A 57 7.91 5.10 -14.44
CA GLY A 57 7.32 3.79 -14.20
C GLY A 57 7.55 3.29 -12.78
N ILE A 58 8.74 3.53 -12.23
CA ILE A 58 9.06 3.20 -10.84
C ILE A 58 8.14 3.98 -9.90
N VAL A 59 8.00 5.29 -10.12
CA VAL A 59 7.14 6.16 -9.30
C VAL A 59 5.68 5.68 -9.31
N PHE A 60 5.12 5.42 -10.49
CA PHE A 60 3.75 4.91 -10.60
C PHE A 60 3.59 3.53 -9.96
N GLY A 61 4.59 2.65 -10.12
CA GLY A 61 4.60 1.32 -9.50
C GLY A 61 4.55 1.39 -7.98
N VAL A 62 5.35 2.26 -7.35
CA VAL A 62 5.36 2.44 -5.90
C VAL A 62 4.02 3.01 -5.41
N ILE A 63 3.49 4.03 -6.08
CA ILE A 63 2.19 4.63 -5.71
C ILE A 63 1.08 3.57 -5.76
N ALA A 64 1.01 2.81 -6.85
CA ALA A 64 0.01 1.76 -7.00
C ALA A 64 0.13 0.70 -5.89
N ALA A 65 1.35 0.28 -5.54
CA ALA A 65 1.57 -0.68 -4.47
C ALA A 65 1.09 -0.16 -3.10
N ILE A 66 1.43 1.09 -2.75
CA ILE A 66 0.99 1.70 -1.48
C ILE A 66 -0.53 1.81 -1.42
N VAL A 67 -1.18 2.25 -2.51
CA VAL A 67 -2.64 2.37 -2.58
C VAL A 67 -3.32 1.01 -2.43
N LEU A 68 -2.81 -0.03 -3.09
CA LEU A 68 -3.36 -1.38 -2.98
C LEU A 68 -3.23 -1.96 -1.58
N ILE A 69 -2.07 -1.78 -0.94
CA ILE A 69 -1.85 -2.22 0.45
C ILE A 69 -2.77 -1.46 1.40
N GLY A 70 -2.85 -0.13 1.27
CA GLY A 70 -3.75 0.70 2.07
C GLY A 70 -5.22 0.28 1.90
N MET A 71 -5.65 0.03 0.66
CA MET A 71 -6.99 -0.45 0.36
C MET A 71 -7.27 -1.81 1.00
N ALA A 72 -6.33 -2.77 0.92
CA ALA A 72 -6.49 -4.08 1.55
C ALA A 72 -6.63 -3.98 3.07
N ILE A 73 -5.80 -3.16 3.72
CA ILE A 73 -5.86 -2.95 5.18
C ILE A 73 -7.17 -2.27 5.58
N LEU A 74 -7.61 -1.25 4.83
CA LEU A 74 -8.89 -0.59 5.09
C LEU A 74 -10.08 -1.53 4.90
N LEU A 75 -10.06 -2.40 3.88
CA LEU A 75 -11.11 -3.40 3.69
C LEU A 75 -11.13 -4.41 4.84
N LEU A 76 -9.98 -4.93 5.27
CA LEU A 76 -9.90 -5.83 6.42
C LEU A 76 -10.39 -5.15 7.70
N TRP A 77 -9.95 -3.92 7.98
CA TRP A 77 -10.43 -3.16 9.15
C TRP A 77 -11.94 -2.90 9.07
N LYS A 78 -12.46 -2.50 7.91
CA LYS A 78 -13.90 -2.28 7.69
C LYS A 78 -14.70 -3.55 7.93
N LEU A 79 -14.24 -4.71 7.43
CA LEU A 79 -14.87 -6.00 7.66
C LEU A 79 -14.88 -6.37 9.16
N LEU A 80 -13.73 -6.27 9.83
CA LEU A 80 -13.61 -6.54 11.27
C LEU A 80 -14.53 -5.64 12.10
N THR A 81 -14.55 -4.35 11.79
CA THR A 81 -15.41 -3.36 12.47
C THR A 81 -16.88 -3.67 12.24
N THR A 82 -17.27 -4.01 11.01
CA THR A 82 -18.67 -4.35 10.68
C THR A 82 -19.13 -5.60 11.43
N ILE A 83 -18.26 -6.61 11.59
CA ILE A 83 -18.59 -7.80 12.37
C ILE A 83 -18.74 -7.47 13.85
N HIS A 84 -17.85 -6.64 14.40
CA HIS A 84 -17.91 -6.23 15.79
C HIS A 84 -19.21 -5.47 16.09
N ASP A 85 -19.53 -4.49 15.25
CA ASP A 85 -20.74 -3.67 15.33
C ASP A 85 -22.01 -4.53 15.24
N ARG A 86 -22.06 -5.51 14.31
CA ARG A 86 -23.20 -6.46 14.22
C ARG A 86 -23.32 -7.37 15.45
N ARG A 87 -22.21 -7.79 16.05
CA ARG A 87 -22.24 -8.63 17.26
C ARG A 87 -22.77 -7.86 18.46
N GLU A 88 -22.31 -6.62 18.65
CA GLU A 88 -22.80 -5.77 19.73
C GLU A 88 -24.26 -5.40 19.52
N PHE A 89 -24.66 -5.07 18.29
CA PHE A 89 -26.06 -4.76 17.96
C PHE A 89 -27.00 -5.93 18.29
N ALA A 90 -26.64 -7.16 17.92
CA ALA A 90 -27.45 -8.35 18.24
C ALA A 90 -27.56 -8.58 19.75
N LYS A 91 -26.49 -8.32 20.51
CA LYS A 91 -26.52 -8.39 21.97
C LYS A 91 -27.41 -7.29 22.56
N PHE A 92 -27.32 -6.08 22.04
CA PHE A 92 -28.11 -4.93 22.49
C PHE A 92 -29.60 -5.10 22.18
N GLU A 93 -29.98 -5.65 21.02
CA GLU A 93 -31.38 -5.99 20.72
C GLU A 93 -31.90 -7.07 21.66
N LYS A 94 -31.09 -8.10 21.96
CA LYS A 94 -31.45 -9.14 22.92
C LYS A 94 -31.65 -8.55 24.33
N GLU A 95 -30.79 -7.65 24.75
CA GLU A 95 -30.95 -6.94 26.03
C GLU A 95 -32.15 -5.99 25.99
N ARG A 96 -32.42 -5.28 24.90
CA ARG A 96 -33.62 -4.43 24.73
C ARG A 96 -34.93 -5.22 24.73
N MET A 97 -34.99 -6.41 24.15
CA MET A 97 -36.19 -7.25 24.16
C MET A 97 -36.43 -7.88 25.54
N MET A 98 -35.38 -8.19 26.30
CA MET A 98 -35.49 -8.67 27.67
C MET A 98 -35.75 -7.53 28.67
N ALA A 99 -35.23 -6.32 28.39
CA ALA A 99 -35.46 -5.10 29.17
C ALA A 99 -36.76 -4.38 28.80
N LYS A 100 -37.39 -4.72 27.66
CA LYS A 100 -38.86 -4.66 27.52
C LYS A 100 -39.44 -5.72 28.45
N TRP A 101 -39.35 -5.39 29.72
CA TRP A 101 -40.04 -5.98 30.85
C TRP A 101 -41.42 -6.45 30.43
N ASP A 102 -41.78 -7.65 30.88
CA ASP A 102 -43.13 -8.17 30.97
C ASP A 102 -44.16 -7.05 31.22
N THR A 103 -44.76 -6.53 30.14
CA THR A 103 -46.10 -5.93 30.20
C THR A 103 -47.16 -7.03 30.11
N GLY A 104 -46.81 -8.27 30.43
CA GLY A 104 -47.77 -9.24 30.92
C GLY A 104 -48.28 -8.71 32.24
N GLU A 105 -49.54 -8.26 32.26
CA GLU A 105 -50.25 -7.93 33.49
C GLU A 105 -49.95 -8.99 34.55
N ASN A 106 -49.46 -8.55 35.71
CA ASN A 106 -49.18 -9.45 36.83
C ASN A 106 -50.44 -10.29 37.11
N PRO A 107 -50.37 -11.64 37.16
CA PRO A 107 -51.54 -12.49 37.33
C PRO A 107 -52.32 -12.27 38.65
N ILE A 108 -51.75 -11.48 39.58
CA ILE A 108 -52.38 -11.07 40.85
C ILE A 108 -52.95 -9.63 40.78
N TYR A 109 -52.72 -8.90 39.68
CA TYR A 109 -53.19 -7.53 39.52
C TYR A 109 -54.68 -7.49 39.19
N LYS A 110 -55.46 -6.93 40.11
CA LYS A 110 -56.87 -6.60 39.87
C LYS A 110 -56.97 -5.13 39.47
N GLN A 111 -57.56 -4.84 38.30
CA GLN A 111 -57.95 -3.48 37.95
C GLN A 111 -58.85 -2.89 39.05
N ALA A 112 -58.52 -1.71 39.57
CA ALA A 112 -59.29 -0.98 40.58
C ALA A 112 -60.52 -0.25 40.00
N THR A 113 -61.04 -0.71 38.85
CA THR A 113 -62.20 -0.11 38.17
C THR A 113 -63.34 -1.11 38.15
N SER A 114 -64.26 -0.98 39.09
CA SER A 114 -65.50 -1.77 39.13
C SER A 114 -66.50 -1.21 38.12
N THR A 115 -66.55 -1.78 36.92
CA THR A 115 -67.60 -1.44 35.94
C THR A 115 -68.93 -2.03 36.41
N PHE A 116 -69.71 -1.25 37.14
CA PHE A 116 -71.07 -1.60 37.53
C PHE A 116 -72.01 -1.41 36.32
N LYS A 117 -72.44 -2.52 35.71
CA LYS A 117 -73.48 -2.51 34.67
C LYS A 117 -74.81 -2.13 35.34
N ASN A 118 -75.26 -0.90 35.14
CA ASN A 118 -76.54 -0.43 35.66
C ASN A 118 -77.70 -1.10 34.88
N PRO A 119 -78.51 -1.97 35.50
CA PRO A 119 -79.60 -2.66 34.83
C PRO A 119 -80.75 -1.73 34.40
N THR A 120 -80.78 -0.47 34.85
CA THR A 120 -81.83 0.49 34.48
C THR A 120 -81.61 1.20 33.14
N TYR A 121 -80.43 1.07 32.51
CA TYR A 121 -80.08 1.77 31.27
C TYR A 121 -80.10 0.91 29.99
N ALA A 122 -80.85 -0.20 30.00
CA ALA A 122 -81.34 -0.82 28.76
C ALA A 122 -82.61 -0.07 28.29
N GLY A 123 -82.46 1.23 28.04
CA GLY A 123 -83.54 2.10 27.59
C GLY A 123 -83.95 1.76 26.18
N LYS A 124 -85.23 1.40 26.01
CA LYS A 124 -85.93 1.30 24.73
C LYS A 124 -85.78 2.59 23.92
N GLY A 125 -85.37 2.43 22.67
CA GLY A 125 -85.50 3.38 21.57
C GLY A 125 -85.42 2.58 20.28
#